data_AF-C0QRN4-F1
#
_entry.id   AF-C0QRN4-F1
#
_cell.length_a   1.000
_cell.length_b   1.000
_cell.length_c   1.000
_cell.angle_alpha   90.00
_cell.angle_beta   90.00
_cell.angle_gamma   90.00
#
_symmetry.space_group_name_H-M   'P 1'
#
loop_
_entity.id
_entity.type
_entity.pdbx_description
1 polymer ?
#
loop_
_entity_poly.entity_id
_entity_poly.type
_entity_poly.pdbx_seq_one_letter_code
_entity_poly.pdbx_strand_id
1 'polypeptide(L)' 'MTVRILLILGILIGLYAILNNIGGVISAFKISDPTLLTAKLLQSLLPVIAGVVIVWVSALNLYDIIKKK' A
#
# COMPACT_ATOMS: atom_id res chain seq x y z
N MET A 1 2.40 9.49 -22.94
CA MET A 1 1.91 8.10 -22.82
C MET A 1 2.66 7.35 -21.72
N THR A 2 4.00 7.44 -21.69
CA THR A 2 4.89 6.84 -20.68
C THR A 2 4.54 7.16 -19.23
N VAL A 3 4.23 8.42 -18.90
CA VAL A 3 3.86 8.83 -17.53
C VAL A 3 2.59 8.12 -17.02
N ARG A 4 1.58 7.93 -17.88
CA ARG A 4 0.34 7.24 -17.50
C ARG A 4 0.60 5.76 -17.18
N ILE A 5 1.48 5.12 -17.94
CA ILE A 5 1.88 3.72 -17.70
C ILE A 5 2.60 3.59 -16.35
N LEU A 6 3.53 4.50 -16.04
CA LEU A 6 4.23 4.50 -14.75
C LEU A 6 3.26 4.69 -13.57
N LEU A 7 2.25 5.55 -13.69
CA LEU A 7 1.24 5.74 -12.66
C LEU A 7 0.37 4.49 -12.47
N ILE A 8 -0.03 3.83 -13.56
CA ILE A 8 -0.77 2.56 -13.49
C ILE A 8 0.08 1.48 -12.82
N LEU A 9 1.36 1.37 -13.16
CA LEU A 9 2.30 0.46 -12.49
C LEU A 9 2.45 0.79 -11.01
N GLY A 10 2.53 2.07 -10.64
CA GLY A 10 2.54 2.51 -9.25
C GLY A 10 1.32 2.02 -8.48
N ILE A 11 0.13 2.16 -9.05
CA ILE A 11 -1.12 1.64 -8.46
C ILE A 11 -1.03 0.12 -8.26
N LEU A 12 -0.58 -0.63 -9.27
CA LEU A 12 -0.46 -2.09 -9.18
C LEU A 12 0.53 -2.52 -8.09
N ILE A 13 1.69 -1.86 -8.01
CA ILE A 13 2.71 -2.13 -6.98
C ILE A 13 2.18 -1.80 -5.59
N GLY A 14 1.51 -0.65 -5.43
CA GLY A 14 0.94 -0.26 -4.14
C GLY A 14 -0.16 -1.21 -3.68
N LEU A 15 -1.05 -1.65 -4.59
CA LEU A 15 -2.06 -2.67 -4.30
C LEU A 15 -1.43 -4.01 -3.93
N TYR A 16 -0.38 -4.43 -4.65
CA TYR A 16 0.35 -5.65 -4.32
C TYR A 16 0.95 -5.59 -2.90
N ALA A 17 1.57 -4.47 -2.53
CA ALA A 17 2.13 -4.27 -1.19
C ALA A 17 1.05 -4.36 -0.09
N ILE A 18 -0.12 -3.76 -0.32
CA ILE A 18 -1.26 -3.84 0.61
C ILE A 18 -1.73 -5.28 0.77
N LEU A 19 -2.08 -5.94 -0.33
CA LEU A 19 -2.68 -7.28 -0.31
C LEU A 19 -1.73 -8.33 0.25
N ASN A 20 -0.42 -8.20 0.00
CA ASN A 20 0.58 -9.15 0.48
C ASN A 20 0.85 -9.02 2.00
N ASN A 21 0.57 -7.87 2.61
CA ASN A 21 0.91 -7.60 4.01
C ASN A 21 -0.31 -7.44 4.92
N ILE A 22 -1.52 -7.23 4.38
CA ILE A 22 -2.73 -7.05 5.17
C ILE A 22 -3.09 -8.30 6.01
N GLY A 23 -2.79 -9.49 5.49
CA GLY A 23 -2.91 -10.74 6.26
C GLY A 23 -1.99 -10.78 7.48
N GLY A 24 -0.78 -10.21 7.37
CA GLY A 24 0.15 -10.03 8.47
C GLY A 24 -0.40 -9.12 9.57
N VAL A 25 -1.04 -8.01 9.18
CA VAL A 25 -1.70 -7.08 10.11
C VAL A 25 -2.84 -7.78 10.87
N ILE A 26 -3.71 -8.51 10.16
CA ILE A 26 -4.83 -9.24 10.78
C ILE A 26 -4.32 -10.35 11.71
N SER A 27 -3.22 -11.02 11.33
CA SER A 27 -2.61 -12.08 12.15
C SER A 27 -1.95 -11.53 13.42
N ALA A 28 -1.43 -10.30 13.39
CA ALA A 28 -0.79 -9.68 14.55
C ALA A 28 -1.76 -9.47 15.72
N PHE A 29 -3.05 -9.19 15.44
CA PHE A 29 -4.09 -9.06 16.47
C PHE A 29 -4.46 -10.37 17.17
N LYS A 30 -3.99 -11.52 16.67
CA LYS A 30 -4.20 -12.83 17.30
C LYS A 30 -3.05 -13.23 18.25
N ILE A 31 -2.01 -12.41 18.36
CA ILE A 31 -0.82 -12.70 19.17
C ILE A 31 -1.06 -12.20 20.59
N SER A 32 -0.90 -13.09 21.58
CA SER A 32 -1.06 -12.74 23.00
C SER A 32 0.18 -12.08 23.61
N ASP A 33 1.38 -12.34 23.05
CA ASP A 33 2.62 -11.71 23.51
C ASP A 33 2.72 -10.27 22.96
N PRO A 34 2.72 -9.24 23.83
CA PRO A 34 2.71 -7.85 23.41
C PRO A 34 3.96 -7.43 22.64
N THR A 35 5.13 -8.01 22.94
CA THR A 35 6.39 -7.66 22.26
C THR A 35 6.38 -8.18 20.82
N LEU A 36 5.94 -9.44 20.65
CA LEU A 36 5.80 -10.06 19.34
C LEU A 36 4.68 -9.42 18.51
N LEU A 37 3.58 -9.02 19.17
CA LEU A 37 2.49 -8.28 18.54
C LEU A 37 3.00 -6.97 17.93
N THR A 38 3.69 -6.13 18.71
CA THR A 38 4.18 -4.84 18.23
C THR A 38 5.15 -5.00 17.06
N ALA A 39 6.07 -5.96 17.13
CA ALA A 39 7.02 -6.22 16.05
C ALA A 39 6.33 -6.67 14.76
N LYS A 40 5.41 -7.65 14.84
CA LYS A 40 4.64 -8.14 13.68
C LYS A 40 3.74 -7.07 13.09
N LEU A 41 3.12 -6.27 13.96
CA LEU A 41 2.24 -5.18 13.58
C LEU A 41 3.02 -4.14 12.79
N LEU A 42 4.16 -3.65 13.29
CA LEU A 42 5.05 -2.70 12.59
C LEU A 42 5.55 -3.26 11.26
N GLN A 43 6.00 -4.51 11.25
CA GLN A 43 6.50 -5.17 10.04
C GLN A 43 5.43 -5.25 8.93
N SER A 44 4.16 -5.46 9.31
CA SER A 44 3.07 -5.64 8.36
C SER A 44 2.36 -4.34 8.01
N LEU A 45 2.25 -3.38 8.94
CA LEU A 45 1.59 -2.09 8.70
C LEU A 45 2.42 -1.17 7.82
N LEU A 46 3.74 -1.16 7.97
CA LEU A 46 4.60 -0.23 7.23
C LEU A 46 4.46 -0.42 5.70
N PRO A 47 4.51 -1.65 5.15
CA PRO A 47 4.25 -1.88 3.73
C PRO A 47 2.81 -1.54 3.30
N VAL A 48 1.81 -1.76 4.17
CA VAL A 48 0.41 -1.42 3.86
C VAL A 48 0.24 0.09 3.74
N ILE A 49 0.77 0.87 4.70
CA ILE A 49 0.73 2.33 4.66
C ILE A 49 1.45 2.85 3.42
N ALA A 50 2.67 2.36 3.16
CA ALA A 50 3.42 2.74 1.96
C ALA A 50 2.64 2.42 0.67
N GLY A 51 2.03 1.23 0.58
CA GLY A 51 1.20 0.84 -0.54
C GLY A 51 0.00 1.77 -0.74
N VAL A 52 -0.71 2.13 0.33
CA VAL A 52 -1.85 3.08 0.28
C VAL A 52 -1.41 4.44 -0.23
N VAL A 53 -0.29 4.97 0.26
CA VAL A 53 0.25 6.27 -0.18
C VAL A 53 0.60 6.23 -1.67
N ILE A 54 1.27 5.17 -2.14
CA ILE A 54 1.65 5.01 -3.55
C ILE A 54 0.39 4.96 -4.43
N VAL A 55 -0.62 4.16 -4.07
CA VAL A 55 -1.89 4.08 -4.81
C VAL A 55 -2.55 5.45 -4.86
N TRP A 56 -2.66 6.13 -3.73
CA TRP A 56 -3.32 7.44 -3.62
C TRP A 56 -2.64 8.50 -4.51
N VAL A 57 -1.33 8.67 -4.38
CA VAL A 57 -0.58 9.65 -5.17
C VAL A 57 -0.63 9.33 -6.65
N SER A 58 -0.50 8.04 -7.01
CA SER A 58 -0.53 7.62 -8.41
C SER A 58 -1.90 7.84 -9.03
N ALA A 59 -2.98 7.52 -8.30
CA ALA A 59 -4.36 7.72 -8.74
C ALA A 59 -4.71 9.21 -8.88
N LEU A 60 -4.32 10.06 -7.92
CA LEU A 60 -4.52 11.51 -8.01
C LEU A 60 -3.81 12.10 -9.22
N ASN A 61 -2.54 11.76 -9.44
CA ASN A 61 -1.79 12.24 -10.60
C ASN A 61 -2.39 11.75 -11.92
N LEU A 62 -2.87 10.51 -11.96
CA LEU A 62 -3.51 9.95 -13.15
C LEU A 62 -4.85 10.65 -13.44
N TYR A 63 -5.65 10.91 -12.40
CA TYR A 63 -6.90 11.67 -12.48
C TYR A 63 -6.65 13.08 -13.01
N ASP A 64 -5.67 13.80 -12.46
CA ASP A 64 -5.30 15.13 -12.91
C ASP A 64 -4.89 15.16 -14.38
N ILE A 65 -4.09 14.17 -14.83
CA ILE A 65 -3.65 14.05 -16.23
C ILE A 65 -4.82 13.72 -17.18
N ILE A 66 -5.85 13.03 -16.70
CA ILE A 66 -7.04 12.73 -17.49
C ILE A 66 -7.97 13.94 -17.54
N LYS A 67 -8.16 14.64 -16.42
CA LYS A 67 -9.07 15.79 -16.30
C LYS A 67 -8.53 17.08 -16.91
N LYS A 68 -7.22 17.29 -16.89
CA LYS A 68 -6.55 18.44 -17.53
C LYS A 68 -6.33 18.24 -19.04
N LYS A 69 -6.77 17.11 -19.59
CA LYS A 69 -6.83 16.84 -21.04
C LYS A 69 -8.23 17.07 -21.56
#